data_AF-A0A1I8J299-F1
#
_entry.id   AF-A0A1I8J299-F1
#
_cell.length_a   1.000
_cell.length_b   1.000
_cell.length_c   1.000
_cell.angle_alpha   90.00
_cell.angle_beta   90.00
_cell.angle_gamma   90.00
#
_symmetry.space_group_name_H-M   'P 1'
#
loop_
_entity.id
_entity.type
_entity.pdbx_description
1 polymer ?
#
loop_
_entity_poly.entity_id
_entity_poly.type
_entity_poly.pdbx_seq_one_letter_code
_entity_poly.pdbx_strand_id
1 'polypeptide(L)'
;PRSVLFVVTDASAKDARLKYAVARYLRSKKIRLFAVKVGRMCGRRYRREFEFLARQTGGRVLRFRRRVNFRYLMRFITKAVYGKVAFNSMPSSGARLRRLRPRCPADYYKLEETVRVCKCSNGTDQTKPPPRVVGSLAFTIDNTGSMWREIRAVKTNIKRIVKANRRFKDYVIGTFNDPYRRKVIRSRSAYTILRFLK
;
A
#
# COMPACT_ATOMS: atom_id res chain seq x y z
N PRO A 1 15.76 -8.02 -3.92
CA PRO A 1 14.76 -7.68 -2.88
C PRO A 1 13.36 -7.52 -3.49
N ARG A 2 12.30 -8.08 -2.88
CA ARG A 2 10.93 -7.92 -3.38
C ARG A 2 10.38 -6.56 -2.96
N SER A 3 10.14 -5.66 -3.90
CA SER A 3 9.53 -4.35 -3.60
C SER A 3 8.01 -4.42 -3.74
N VAL A 4 7.30 -3.53 -3.07
CA VAL A 4 5.84 -3.39 -3.17
C VAL A 4 5.52 -2.02 -3.73
N LEU A 5 4.68 -1.95 -4.76
CA LEU A 5 4.24 -0.71 -5.38
C LEU A 5 2.73 -0.60 -5.28
N PHE A 6 2.24 0.47 -4.67
CA PHE A 6 0.83 0.86 -4.70
C PHE A 6 0.61 1.91 -5.78
N VAL A 7 -0.29 1.63 -6.73
CA VAL A 7 -0.79 2.64 -7.67
C VAL A 7 -2.18 3.05 -7.22
N VAL A 8 -2.39 4.33 -6.93
CA VAL A 8 -3.67 4.86 -6.45
C VAL A 8 -4.22 5.83 -7.48
N THR A 9 -5.41 5.57 -8.02
CA THR A 9 -6.03 6.39 -9.06
C THR A 9 -7.55 6.25 -9.07
N ASP A 10 -8.22 7.29 -9.55
CA ASP A 10 -9.63 7.26 -9.92
C ASP A 10 -9.84 7.32 -11.44
N ALA A 11 -8.84 6.93 -12.24
CA ALA A 11 -8.86 6.97 -13.70
C ALA A 11 -8.33 5.68 -14.37
N SER A 12 -8.72 5.45 -15.62
CA SER A 12 -8.08 4.50 -16.54
C SER A 12 -6.77 5.05 -17.09
N ALA A 13 -5.80 4.19 -17.39
CA ALA A 13 -4.54 4.63 -18.00
C ALA A 13 -4.75 5.03 -19.47
N LYS A 14 -4.35 6.26 -19.84
CA LYS A 14 -4.42 6.75 -21.23
C LYS A 14 -3.51 5.97 -22.18
N ASP A 15 -2.44 5.43 -21.63
CA ASP A 15 -1.36 4.69 -22.28
C ASP A 15 -1.45 3.18 -21.97
N ALA A 16 -2.66 2.63 -21.77
CA ALA A 16 -2.89 1.22 -21.47
C ALA A 16 -2.24 0.23 -22.45
N ARG A 17 -1.88 0.67 -23.67
CA ARG A 17 -1.07 -0.10 -24.64
C ARG A 17 0.31 -0.50 -24.10
N LEU A 18 0.89 0.29 -23.19
CA LEU A 18 2.21 0.06 -22.60
C LEU A 18 2.23 -1.01 -21.50
N LYS A 19 1.06 -1.55 -21.11
CA LYS A 19 0.94 -2.49 -19.98
C LYS A 19 1.88 -3.69 -20.05
N TYR A 20 2.20 -4.20 -21.24
CA TYR A 20 3.14 -5.32 -21.42
C TYR A 20 4.59 -4.92 -21.09
N ALA A 21 5.04 -3.77 -21.57
CA ALA A 21 6.36 -3.23 -21.27
C ALA A 21 6.50 -2.93 -19.77
N VAL A 22 5.48 -2.31 -19.18
CA VAL A 22 5.43 -2.04 -17.73
C VAL A 22 5.47 -3.33 -16.93
N ALA A 23 4.72 -4.37 -17.32
CA ALA A 23 4.75 -5.67 -16.63
C ALA A 23 6.15 -6.30 -16.67
N ARG A 24 6.82 -6.27 -17.82
CA ARG A 24 8.20 -6.78 -17.96
C ARG A 24 9.15 -6.06 -17.02
N TYR A 25 9.05 -4.73 -16.94
CA TYR A 25 9.88 -3.92 -16.05
C TYR A 25 9.60 -4.19 -14.57
N LEU A 26 8.34 -4.33 -14.16
CA LEU A 26 7.99 -4.66 -12.78
C LEU A 26 8.55 -6.04 -12.39
N ARG A 27 8.46 -7.05 -13.27
CA ARG A 27 9.02 -8.39 -13.01
C ARG A 27 10.53 -8.38 -12.92
N SER A 28 11.23 -7.71 -13.83
CA SER A 28 12.71 -7.63 -13.80
C SER A 28 13.22 -6.97 -12.52
N LYS A 29 12.47 -6.01 -11.98
CA LYS A 29 12.78 -5.35 -10.70
C LYS A 29 12.19 -6.06 -9.48
N LYS A 30 11.56 -7.23 -9.65
CA LYS A 30 10.90 -8.02 -8.58
C LYS A 30 9.89 -7.16 -7.76
N ILE A 31 9.16 -6.28 -8.44
CA ILE A 31 8.15 -5.39 -7.86
C ILE A 31 6.78 -6.06 -7.93
N ARG A 32 6.06 -6.02 -6.81
CA ARG A 32 4.67 -6.48 -6.70
C ARG A 32 3.72 -5.29 -6.73
N LEU A 33 2.81 -5.25 -7.70
CA LEU A 33 1.94 -4.10 -7.92
C LEU A 33 0.55 -4.31 -7.33
N PHE A 34 0.15 -3.39 -6.45
CA PHE A 34 -1.18 -3.29 -5.88
C PHE A 34 -1.88 -2.06 -6.43
N ALA A 35 -2.91 -2.25 -7.25
CA ALA A 35 -3.68 -1.13 -7.78
C ALA A 35 -4.88 -0.82 -6.89
N VAL A 36 -5.07 0.44 -6.58
CA VAL A 36 -6.15 0.96 -5.73
C VAL A 36 -6.98 1.91 -6.57
N LYS A 37 -8.11 1.39 -7.02
CA LYS A 37 -9.08 2.10 -7.85
C LYS A 37 -10.07 2.82 -6.95
N VAL A 38 -10.23 4.11 -7.16
CA VAL A 38 -11.11 4.95 -6.34
C VAL A 38 -12.27 5.46 -7.18
N GLY A 39 -13.47 5.48 -6.62
CA GLY A 39 -14.68 5.97 -7.28
C GLY A 39 -15.13 5.10 -8.46
N ARG A 40 -15.65 5.75 -9.50
CA ARG A 40 -16.21 5.11 -10.69
C ARG A 40 -15.17 4.81 -11.79
N MET A 41 -13.92 5.23 -11.62
CA MET A 41 -12.89 5.30 -12.66
C MET A 41 -13.30 6.17 -13.86
N CYS A 42 -12.66 7.32 -14.05
CA CYS A 42 -12.86 8.17 -15.21
C CYS A 42 -11.95 7.77 -16.39
N GLY A 43 -12.30 8.19 -17.60
CA GLY A 43 -11.49 7.96 -18.81
C GLY A 43 -12.04 6.91 -19.79
N ARG A 44 -11.42 6.84 -20.98
CA ARG A 44 -11.80 5.96 -22.10
C ARG A 44 -11.82 4.48 -21.67
N ARG A 45 -12.69 3.67 -22.29
CA ARG A 45 -12.93 2.23 -22.03
C ARG A 45 -11.79 1.55 -21.27
N TYR A 46 -11.97 1.43 -19.95
CA TYR A 46 -11.06 0.71 -19.06
C TYR A 46 -10.72 -0.69 -19.60
N ARG A 47 -9.45 -1.01 -19.84
CA ARG A 47 -9.01 -2.25 -20.53
C ARG A 47 -8.44 -3.31 -19.57
N ARG A 48 -8.79 -3.23 -18.29
CA ARG A 48 -8.31 -4.14 -17.24
C ARG A 48 -6.78 -4.13 -17.11
N GLU A 49 -6.14 -3.01 -17.45
CA GLU A 49 -4.69 -2.86 -17.44
C GLU A 49 -4.10 -3.05 -16.03
N PHE A 50 -4.79 -2.58 -14.99
CA PHE A 50 -4.35 -2.75 -13.62
C PHE A 50 -4.53 -4.20 -13.12
N GLU A 51 -5.62 -4.88 -13.49
CA GLU A 51 -5.75 -6.33 -13.21
C GLU A 51 -4.65 -7.12 -13.89
N PHE A 52 -4.32 -6.78 -15.14
CA PHE A 52 -3.23 -7.40 -15.87
C PHE A 52 -1.89 -7.23 -15.13
N LEU A 53 -1.51 -6.00 -14.79
CA LEU A 53 -0.26 -5.71 -14.08
C LEU A 53 -0.20 -6.38 -12.69
N ALA A 54 -1.30 -6.34 -11.93
CA ALA A 54 -1.39 -6.99 -10.63
C ALA A 54 -1.18 -8.51 -10.75
N ARG A 55 -1.85 -9.17 -11.70
CA ARG A 55 -1.70 -10.61 -11.96
C ARG A 55 -0.26 -10.97 -12.32
N GLN A 56 0.36 -10.20 -13.20
CA GLN A 56 1.73 -10.43 -13.68
C GLN A 56 2.81 -10.29 -12.59
N THR A 57 2.48 -9.66 -11.47
CA THR A 57 3.41 -9.36 -10.38
C THR A 57 3.02 -10.02 -9.06
N GLY A 58 2.00 -10.89 -9.07
CA GLY A 58 1.46 -11.50 -7.85
C GLY A 58 0.88 -10.47 -6.86
N GLY A 59 0.48 -9.31 -7.34
CA GLY A 59 -0.20 -8.27 -6.59
C GLY A 59 -1.72 -8.40 -6.67
N ARG A 60 -2.44 -7.32 -6.34
CA ARG A 60 -3.91 -7.31 -6.32
C ARG A 60 -4.50 -5.98 -6.72
N VAL A 61 -5.73 -6.01 -7.21
CA VAL A 61 -6.54 -4.81 -7.44
C VAL A 61 -7.57 -4.68 -6.32
N LEU A 62 -7.63 -3.49 -5.74
CA LEU A 62 -8.60 -3.10 -4.73
C LEU A 62 -9.47 -1.98 -5.28
N ARG A 63 -10.79 -2.13 -5.17
CA ARG A 63 -11.74 -1.10 -5.58
C ARG A 63 -12.42 -0.46 -4.37
N PHE A 64 -12.39 0.87 -4.33
CA PHE A 64 -13.13 1.71 -3.40
C PHE A 64 -14.24 2.46 -4.12
N ARG A 65 -15.49 2.00 -4.00
CA ARG A 65 -16.65 2.77 -4.49
C ARG A 65 -16.83 4.09 -3.72
N ARG A 66 -16.57 4.07 -2.41
CA ARG A 66 -16.63 5.25 -1.53
C ARG A 66 -15.24 5.62 -1.05
N ARG A 67 -14.84 6.86 -1.30
CA ARG A 67 -13.53 7.46 -0.92
C ARG A 67 -13.20 7.34 0.57
N VAL A 68 -14.22 7.39 1.43
CA VAL A 68 -14.10 7.26 2.89
C VAL A 68 -13.41 5.96 3.33
N ASN A 69 -13.45 4.92 2.49
CA ASN A 69 -12.88 3.62 2.80
C ASN A 69 -11.36 3.57 2.62
N PHE A 70 -10.75 4.58 2.00
CA PHE A 70 -9.30 4.66 1.79
C PHE A 70 -8.51 4.60 3.12
N ARG A 71 -9.08 5.12 4.22
CA ARG A 71 -8.48 5.01 5.57
C ARG A 71 -8.21 3.56 6.00
N TYR A 72 -9.01 2.60 5.54
CA TYR A 72 -8.83 1.18 5.88
C TYR A 72 -7.64 0.57 5.13
N LEU A 73 -7.35 1.06 3.92
CA LEU A 73 -6.12 0.69 3.21
C LEU A 73 -4.89 1.19 3.99
N MET A 74 -4.87 2.45 4.41
CA MET A 74 -3.75 2.99 5.17
C MET A 74 -3.50 2.18 6.45
N ARG A 75 -4.57 1.82 7.18
CA ARG A 75 -4.47 0.94 8.35
C ARG A 75 -3.93 -0.44 8.01
N PHE A 76 -4.38 -1.04 6.90
CA PHE A 76 -3.87 -2.33 6.44
C PHE A 76 -2.38 -2.25 6.12
N ILE A 77 -1.94 -1.22 5.38
CA ILE A 77 -0.52 -1.03 5.04
C ILE A 77 0.31 -0.86 6.31
N THR A 78 -0.13 -0.05 7.28
CA THR A 78 0.57 0.09 8.57
C THR A 78 0.73 -1.26 9.27
N LYS A 79 -0.30 -2.11 9.30
CA LYS A 79 -0.18 -3.48 9.86
C LYS A 79 0.77 -4.34 9.03
N ALA A 80 0.77 -4.20 7.71
CA ALA A 80 1.57 -5.01 6.79
C ALA A 80 3.07 -4.68 6.86
N VAL A 81 3.43 -3.39 6.95
CA VAL A 81 4.82 -2.93 7.12
C VAL A 81 5.38 -3.26 8.50
N TYR A 82 4.51 -3.36 9.51
CA TYR A 82 4.89 -3.85 10.85
C TYR A 82 5.08 -5.38 10.87
N GLY A 83 4.47 -6.11 9.92
CA GLY A 83 4.52 -7.57 9.86
C GLY A 83 3.35 -8.30 10.54
N LYS A 84 2.30 -7.58 10.96
CA LYS A 84 1.07 -8.18 11.53
C LYS A 84 0.17 -8.84 10.49
N VAL A 85 0.27 -8.44 9.22
CA VAL A 85 -0.46 -9.04 8.10
C VAL A 85 0.43 -9.14 6.87
N ALA A 86 0.14 -10.06 5.95
CA ALA A 86 0.85 -10.18 4.68
C ALA A 86 0.23 -9.26 3.61
N PHE A 87 1.03 -8.65 2.74
CA PHE A 87 0.48 -7.92 1.58
C PHE A 87 -0.37 -8.81 0.66
N ASN A 88 -0.09 -10.11 0.61
CA ASN A 88 -0.86 -11.09 -0.20
C ASN A 88 -2.29 -11.27 0.30
N SER A 89 -2.57 -10.99 1.57
CA SER A 89 -3.90 -11.08 2.15
C SER A 89 -4.72 -9.80 1.94
N MET A 90 -4.21 -8.82 1.18
CA MET A 90 -4.95 -7.60 0.87
C MET A 90 -6.27 -7.96 0.17
N PRO A 91 -7.43 -7.59 0.72
CA PRO A 91 -8.70 -7.85 0.09
C PRO A 91 -8.89 -7.05 -1.21
N SER A 92 -9.78 -7.52 -2.08
CA SER A 92 -10.15 -6.85 -3.33
C SER A 92 -11.19 -5.73 -3.16
N SER A 93 -11.78 -5.57 -1.96
CA SER A 93 -12.80 -4.56 -1.69
C SER A 93 -12.64 -3.86 -0.34
N GLY A 94 -13.05 -2.60 -0.30
CA GLY A 94 -13.04 -1.80 0.94
C GLY A 94 -13.91 -2.38 2.06
N ALA A 95 -15.02 -3.05 1.72
CA ALA A 95 -15.88 -3.71 2.71
C ALA A 95 -15.14 -4.85 3.45
N ARG A 96 -14.34 -5.65 2.72
CA ARG A 96 -13.52 -6.71 3.31
C ARG A 96 -12.36 -6.12 4.13
N LEU A 97 -11.74 -5.03 3.68
CA LEU A 97 -10.73 -4.31 4.47
C LEU A 97 -11.29 -3.79 5.81
N ARG A 98 -12.54 -3.27 5.81
CA ARG A 98 -13.22 -2.83 7.03
C ARG A 98 -13.44 -4.00 8.00
N ARG A 99 -13.71 -5.20 7.49
CA ARG A 99 -13.89 -6.44 8.27
C ARG A 99 -12.58 -7.02 8.83
N LEU A 100 -11.41 -6.49 8.45
CA LEU A 100 -10.14 -6.82 9.13
C LEU A 100 -9.98 -6.12 10.51
N ARG A 101 -11.03 -5.44 11.00
CA ARG A 101 -11.20 -5.24 12.44
C ARG A 101 -11.52 -6.59 13.05
N PRO A 102 -10.81 -7.04 14.10
CA PRO A 102 -11.40 -7.98 15.03
C PRO A 102 -12.76 -7.40 15.42
N ARG A 103 -13.85 -8.12 15.11
CA ARG A 103 -15.13 -7.85 15.74
C ARG A 103 -15.07 -8.66 17.03
N CYS A 104 -15.10 -7.98 18.16
CA CYS A 104 -15.53 -8.67 19.37
C CYS A 104 -17.02 -9.01 19.15
N PRO A 105 -17.48 -10.23 19.48
CA PRO A 105 -18.90 -10.55 19.51
C PRO A 105 -19.66 -9.60 20.45
N ALA A 106 -21.00 -9.53 20.32
CA ALA A 106 -21.83 -8.51 20.96
C ALA A 106 -21.64 -8.39 22.48
N ASP A 107 -21.25 -9.49 23.13
CA ASP A 107 -21.12 -9.58 24.59
C ASP A 107 -19.66 -9.63 25.07
N TYR A 108 -18.70 -9.39 24.17
CA TYR A 108 -17.28 -9.45 24.47
C TYR A 108 -16.67 -8.06 24.32
N TYR A 109 -15.94 -7.62 25.34
CA TYR A 109 -15.12 -6.42 25.28
C TYR A 109 -13.68 -6.78 24.92
N LYS A 110 -12.97 -5.82 24.33
CA LYS A 110 -11.56 -6.00 23.99
C LYS A 110 -10.72 -5.78 25.24
N LEU A 111 -10.23 -6.85 25.86
CA LEU A 111 -9.17 -6.78 26.87
C LEU A 111 -7.86 -6.35 26.21
N GLU A 112 -7.27 -5.25 26.68
CA GLU A 112 -5.88 -4.92 26.39
C GLU A 112 -4.99 -5.54 27.46
N GLU A 113 -4.70 -6.84 27.31
CA GLU A 113 -3.70 -7.48 28.16
C GLU A 113 -2.30 -7.05 27.74
N THR A 114 -1.56 -6.47 28.69
CA THR A 114 -0.10 -6.42 28.65
C THR A 114 0.44 -7.83 28.88
N VAL A 115 0.56 -8.60 27.80
CA VAL A 115 1.24 -9.90 27.87
C VAL A 115 2.70 -9.66 28.24
N ARG A 116 3.10 -10.07 29.46
CA ARG A 116 4.51 -10.23 29.81
C ARG A 116 5.03 -11.43 29.02
N VAL A 117 5.77 -11.15 27.95
CA VAL A 117 6.48 -12.20 27.20
C VAL A 117 7.70 -12.57 28.03
N CYS A 118 7.74 -13.78 28.59
CA CYS A 118 8.94 -14.31 29.21
C CYS A 118 10.06 -14.34 28.17
N LYS A 119 11.20 -13.72 28.46
CA LYS A 119 12.43 -13.98 27.73
C LYS A 119 13.00 -15.27 28.30
N CYS A 120 13.16 -16.29 27.46
CA CYS A 120 13.87 -17.50 27.86
C CYS A 120 15.34 -17.15 28.10
N SER A 121 15.76 -17.25 29.36
CA SER A 121 17.17 -17.23 29.74
C SER A 121 17.72 -18.63 29.47
N ASN A 122 18.62 -18.73 28.49
CA ASN A 122 19.44 -19.91 28.15
C ASN A 122 18.74 -21.05 27.38
N GLY A 123 18.95 -21.05 26.05
CA GLY A 123 18.55 -22.12 25.14
C GLY A 123 18.08 -21.59 23.80
N THR A 124 19.00 -21.01 23.01
CA THR A 124 18.81 -20.49 21.64
C THR A 124 17.42 -19.90 21.39
N ASP A 125 17.27 -18.66 21.83
CA ASP A 125 16.18 -17.73 21.52
C ASP A 125 15.72 -17.89 20.06
N GLN A 126 14.64 -18.66 19.83
CA GLN A 126 13.85 -18.55 18.60
C GLN A 126 13.05 -17.25 18.68
N THR A 127 13.77 -16.12 18.80
CA THR A 127 13.23 -14.83 18.38
C THR A 127 12.81 -15.03 16.94
N LYS A 128 11.50 -15.02 16.71
CA LYS A 128 10.91 -15.01 15.37
C LYS A 128 11.79 -14.11 14.51
N PRO A 129 12.50 -14.65 13.49
CA PRO A 129 13.63 -13.96 12.90
C PRO A 129 13.17 -12.57 12.47
N PRO A 130 13.99 -11.52 12.71
CA PRO A 130 13.62 -10.16 12.37
C PRO A 130 13.07 -10.15 10.95
N PRO A 131 11.90 -9.52 10.71
CA PRO A 131 11.24 -9.61 9.42
C PRO A 131 12.24 -9.28 8.32
N ARG A 132 12.51 -10.24 7.42
CA ARG A 132 13.50 -10.04 6.34
C ARG A 132 13.25 -8.70 5.67
N VAL A 133 14.29 -7.84 5.66
CA VAL A 133 14.21 -6.53 5.02
C VAL A 133 14.01 -6.78 3.52
N VAL A 134 12.82 -6.44 3.04
CA VAL A 134 12.43 -6.49 1.64
C VAL A 134 12.85 -5.20 0.93
N GLY A 135 12.47 -5.02 -0.34
CA GLY A 135 12.91 -3.87 -1.13
C GLY A 135 12.33 -2.54 -0.65
N SER A 136 11.79 -1.77 -1.59
CA SER A 136 11.16 -0.47 -1.31
C SER A 136 9.65 -0.64 -1.18
N LEU A 137 9.02 0.18 -0.33
CA LEU A 137 7.58 0.41 -0.38
C LEU A 137 7.30 1.68 -1.19
N ALA A 138 6.71 1.51 -2.35
CA ALA A 138 6.44 2.57 -3.30
C ALA A 138 4.95 2.95 -3.33
N PHE A 139 4.66 4.23 -3.49
CA PHE A 139 3.34 4.78 -3.79
C PHE A 139 3.41 5.65 -5.03
N THR A 140 2.54 5.40 -6.00
CA THR A 140 2.33 6.25 -7.17
C THR A 140 0.89 6.74 -7.12
N ILE A 141 0.72 8.03 -6.91
CA ILE A 141 -0.56 8.64 -6.55
C ILE A 141 -0.98 9.59 -7.66
N ASP A 142 -2.16 9.35 -8.21
CA ASP A 142 -2.83 10.27 -9.10
C ASP A 142 -3.10 11.58 -8.35
N ASN A 143 -2.58 12.70 -8.84
CA ASN A 143 -2.69 14.00 -8.18
C ASN A 143 -3.61 14.99 -8.92
N THR A 144 -4.54 14.48 -9.73
CA THR A 144 -5.68 15.23 -10.25
C THR A 144 -6.51 15.84 -9.10
N GLY A 145 -7.22 16.94 -9.37
CA GLY A 145 -8.04 17.62 -8.36
C GLY A 145 -9.11 16.72 -7.73
N SER A 146 -9.58 15.70 -8.44
CA SER A 146 -10.52 14.71 -7.91
C SER A 146 -9.90 13.84 -6.81
N MET A 147 -8.58 13.65 -6.74
CA MET A 147 -7.90 12.74 -5.80
C MET A 147 -7.51 13.38 -4.45
N TRP A 148 -7.94 14.61 -4.17
CA TRP A 148 -7.48 15.39 -3.02
C TRP A 148 -7.68 14.70 -1.65
N ARG A 149 -8.78 13.98 -1.45
CA ARG A 149 -9.09 13.30 -0.17
C ARG A 149 -8.12 12.14 0.09
N GLU A 150 -7.82 11.37 -0.95
CA GLU A 150 -6.90 10.25 -0.94
C GLU A 150 -5.48 10.74 -0.70
N ILE A 151 -5.05 11.80 -1.40
CA ILE A 151 -3.76 12.46 -1.19
C ILE A 151 -3.65 12.92 0.27
N ARG A 152 -4.67 13.59 0.81
CA ARG A 152 -4.69 14.02 2.21
C ARG A 152 -4.58 12.82 3.15
N ALA A 153 -5.31 11.75 2.90
CA ALA A 153 -5.23 10.53 3.71
C ALA A 153 -3.85 9.86 3.64
N VAL A 154 -3.19 9.85 2.47
CA VAL A 154 -1.80 9.39 2.35
C VAL A 154 -0.87 10.27 3.17
N LYS A 155 -0.93 11.60 2.96
CA LYS A 155 -0.14 12.61 3.70
C LYS A 155 -0.27 12.41 5.22
N THR A 156 -1.50 12.29 5.73
CA THR A 156 -1.77 12.13 7.17
C THR A 156 -1.21 10.81 7.73
N ASN A 157 -1.24 9.72 6.97
CA ASN A 157 -0.87 8.40 7.48
C ASN A 157 0.59 8.01 7.20
N ILE A 158 1.31 8.75 6.35
CA ILE A 158 2.67 8.35 5.96
C ILE A 158 3.66 8.40 7.14
N LYS A 159 3.50 9.37 8.07
CA LYS A 159 4.26 9.38 9.33
C LYS A 159 4.14 8.06 10.08
N ARG A 160 2.90 7.54 10.16
CA ARG A 160 2.59 6.28 10.87
C ARG A 160 3.16 5.07 10.15
N ILE A 161 3.07 5.04 8.82
CA ILE A 161 3.64 3.95 8.01
C ILE A 161 5.16 3.93 8.15
N VAL A 162 5.81 5.08 7.99
CA VAL A 162 7.28 5.20 8.10
C VAL A 162 7.76 4.77 9.48
N LYS A 163 7.11 5.25 10.55
CA LYS A 163 7.43 4.88 11.93
C LYS A 163 7.16 3.40 12.26
N ALA A 164 6.09 2.80 11.69
CA ALA A 164 5.71 1.42 11.98
C ALA A 164 6.48 0.37 11.14
N ASN A 165 7.28 0.81 10.18
CA ASN A 165 7.92 -0.09 9.24
C ASN A 165 9.08 -0.85 9.85
N ARG A 166 8.97 -2.18 9.77
CA ARG A 166 10.00 -3.12 10.19
C ARG A 166 10.51 -3.96 9.01
N ARG A 167 10.07 -3.67 7.78
CA ARG A 167 10.20 -4.58 6.64
C ARG A 167 10.86 -3.98 5.41
N PHE A 168 10.62 -2.71 5.08
CA PHE A 168 11.16 -2.11 3.85
C PHE A 168 12.40 -1.26 4.14
N LYS A 169 13.35 -1.27 3.20
CA LYS A 169 14.59 -0.49 3.30
C LYS A 169 14.34 1.02 3.22
N ASP A 170 13.39 1.42 2.39
CA ASP A 170 13.05 2.81 2.11
C ASP A 170 11.68 2.93 1.43
N TYR A 171 11.30 4.18 1.17
CA TYR A 171 10.06 4.55 0.51
C TYR A 171 10.34 5.24 -0.80
N VAL A 172 9.46 5.00 -1.77
CA VAL A 172 9.42 5.74 -3.02
C VAL A 172 8.04 6.34 -3.17
N ILE A 173 7.95 7.63 -3.48
CA ILE A 173 6.66 8.29 -3.69
C ILE A 173 6.73 9.03 -5.00
N GLY A 174 5.80 8.73 -5.88
CA GLY A 174 5.58 9.44 -7.12
C GLY A 174 4.18 10.01 -7.16
N THR A 175 4.04 11.15 -7.82
CA THR A 175 2.74 11.67 -8.23
C THR A 175 2.66 11.73 -9.75
N PHE A 176 1.47 11.58 -10.30
CA PHE A 176 1.24 11.72 -11.73
C PHE A 176 -0.07 12.45 -12.01
N ASN A 177 -0.03 13.32 -13.01
CA ASN A 177 -1.16 14.07 -13.55
C ASN A 177 -0.85 14.35 -15.03
N ASP A 178 -1.86 14.73 -15.81
CA ASP A 178 -1.69 15.16 -17.19
C ASP A 178 -1.58 16.69 -17.31
N PRO A 179 -0.67 17.23 -18.14
CA PRO A 179 0.42 16.51 -18.83
C PRO A 179 1.44 15.95 -17.83
N TYR A 180 2.00 14.77 -18.14
CA TYR A 180 2.93 14.10 -17.24
C TYR A 180 4.19 14.94 -17.02
N ARG A 181 4.45 15.26 -15.75
CA ARG A 181 5.73 15.82 -15.27
C ARG A 181 6.32 14.87 -14.24
N ARG A 182 7.57 14.47 -14.44
CA ARG A 182 8.26 13.55 -13.53
C ARG A 182 8.34 14.18 -12.14
N LYS A 183 7.61 13.60 -11.18
CA LYS A 183 7.63 13.98 -9.77
C LYS A 183 7.72 12.71 -8.94
N VAL A 184 8.95 12.33 -8.56
CA VAL A 184 9.24 11.10 -7.79
C VAL A 184 10.38 11.36 -6.79
N ILE A 185 10.25 10.86 -5.57
CA ILE A 185 11.29 10.88 -4.54
C ILE A 185 11.52 9.49 -3.95
N ARG A 186 12.75 9.22 -3.50
CA ARG A 186 13.11 8.06 -2.68
C ARG A 186 13.72 8.54 -1.38
N SER A 187 13.22 8.08 -0.24
CA SER A 187 13.77 8.47 1.07
C SER A 187 13.43 7.47 2.16
N ARG A 188 14.26 7.47 3.21
CA ARG A 188 13.96 6.82 4.50
C ARG A 188 13.28 7.76 5.49
N SER A 189 13.35 9.08 5.24
CA SER A 189 12.85 10.11 6.14
C SER A 189 11.37 10.41 5.88
N ALA A 190 10.55 10.24 6.90
CA ALA A 190 9.14 10.65 6.87
C ALA A 190 9.01 12.16 6.58
N TYR A 191 9.93 12.97 7.11
CA TYR A 191 9.93 14.41 6.92
C TYR A 191 10.16 14.80 5.46
N THR A 192 11.18 14.22 4.81
CA THR A 192 11.48 14.45 3.39
C THR A 192 10.30 14.04 2.49
N ILE A 193 9.71 12.89 2.79
CA ILE A 193 8.52 12.36 2.13
C ILE A 193 7.32 13.32 2.24
N LEU A 194 7.06 13.84 3.44
CA LEU A 194 5.95 14.78 3.65
C LEU A 194 6.17 16.10 2.93
N ARG A 195 7.42 16.61 2.94
CA ARG A 195 7.79 17.84 2.23
C ARG A 195 7.58 17.67 0.73
N PHE A 196 7.94 16.53 0.15
CA PHE A 196 7.70 16.23 -1.26
C PHE A 196 6.21 16.19 -1.64
N LEU A 197 5.37 15.70 -0.71
CA LEU A 197 3.94 15.63 -0.94
C LEU A 197 3.24 16.98 -0.76
N LYS A 198 3.83 17.96 -0.04
CA LYS A 198 3.22 19.29 0.14
C LYS A 198 2.79 19.86 -1.21
#